data_AF-A0A2W0B8N9-F1
#
_entry.id   AF-A0A2W0B8N9-F1
#
_cell.length_a   1.000
_cell.length_b   1.000
_cell.length_c   1.000
_cell.angle_alpha   90.00
_cell.angle_beta   90.00
_cell.angle_gamma   90.00
#
_symmetry.space_group_name_H-M   'P 1'
#
loop_
_entity.id
_entity.type
_entity.pdbx_description
1 polymer ?
#
loop_
_entity_poly.entity_id
_entity_poly.type
_entity_poly.pdbx_seq_one_letter_code
_entity_poly.pdbx_strand_id
1 'polypeptide(L)'
;PRATEAQQQVFVLANDVSFTIFPSHRSYKIGERIGFVYRIRNISHAAVFVPRIVWSVACPGITPPHVWAGLEDTSGKHYFPGYAGECLGPTKIDVREQMQKEAVLLKPGEVFQNSFQLETRMFVGKLMPGEYRLEATLYGWRDNDFTQAERATLTTFGHPFLITENPASTTIKLAF
;
A
#
# COMPACT_ATOMS: atom_id res chain seq x y z
N PRO A 1 38.60 19.57 1.56
CA PRO A 1 37.80 18.45 0.99
C PRO A 1 37.76 17.27 1.98
N ARG A 2 36.72 17.21 2.82
CA ARG A 2 36.47 16.10 3.75
C ARG A 2 34.98 15.79 3.75
N ALA A 3 34.69 14.54 3.43
CA ALA A 3 33.45 13.80 3.61
C ALA A 3 32.16 14.52 3.20
N THR A 4 31.77 14.38 1.94
CA THR A 4 30.36 14.20 1.59
C THR A 4 29.92 12.85 2.18
N GLU A 5 29.61 12.83 3.47
CA GLU A 5 28.63 11.87 3.96
C GLU A 5 27.39 12.12 3.13
N ALA A 6 27.12 11.22 2.18
CA ALA A 6 25.85 11.17 1.50
C ALA A 6 24.80 11.21 2.60
N GLN A 7 24.06 12.31 2.70
CA GLN A 7 22.87 12.36 3.54
C GLN A 7 22.09 11.12 3.13
N GLN A 8 22.04 10.12 4.01
CA GLN A 8 21.28 8.90 3.76
C GLN A 8 19.88 9.39 3.44
N GLN A 9 19.50 9.23 2.18
CA GLN A 9 18.21 9.70 1.73
C GLN A 9 17.20 8.93 2.57
N VAL A 10 16.47 9.62 3.45
CA VAL A 10 15.52 8.98 4.37
C VAL A 10 14.46 8.21 3.60
N PHE A 11 14.24 8.62 2.35
CA PHE A 11 13.17 8.15 1.51
C PHE A 11 13.62 7.84 0.10
N VAL A 12 13.06 6.79 -0.50
CA VAL A 12 13.32 6.38 -1.88
C VAL A 12 12.02 6.20 -2.67
N LEU A 13 12.16 6.27 -4.00
CA LEU A 13 11.06 6.12 -4.93
C LEU A 13 10.67 4.64 -5.13
N ALA A 14 9.47 4.43 -5.66
CA ALA A 14 8.85 3.13 -5.86
C ALA A 14 9.56 2.25 -6.87
N ASN A 15 10.43 2.84 -7.71
CA ASN A 15 11.22 2.12 -8.70
C ASN A 15 12.19 1.11 -8.07
N ASP A 16 12.47 1.24 -6.77
CA ASP A 16 13.32 0.31 -6.03
C ASP A 16 12.58 -0.98 -5.60
N VAL A 17 11.26 -1.02 -5.77
CA VAL A 17 10.43 -2.19 -5.44
C VAL A 17 9.52 -2.57 -6.60
N SER A 18 9.16 -3.84 -6.71
CA SER A 18 8.05 -4.29 -7.55
C SER A 18 6.86 -4.68 -6.68
N PHE A 19 5.67 -4.17 -7.01
CA PHE A 19 4.41 -4.57 -6.40
C PHE A 19 3.61 -5.46 -7.36
N THR A 20 3.12 -6.60 -6.88
CA THR A 20 2.33 -7.54 -7.70
C THR A 20 1.16 -8.10 -6.88
N ILE A 21 0.04 -8.38 -7.55
CA ILE A 21 -1.17 -8.93 -6.93
C ILE A 21 -1.60 -10.24 -7.61
N PHE A 22 -2.15 -11.14 -6.80
CA PHE A 22 -2.58 -12.48 -7.19
C PHE A 22 -3.97 -12.72 -6.60
N PRO A 23 -5.04 -12.61 -7.41
CA PRO A 23 -6.39 -12.89 -6.95
C PRO A 23 -6.49 -14.32 -6.42
N SER A 24 -7.19 -14.50 -5.30
CA SER A 24 -7.46 -15.84 -4.76
C SER A 24 -8.27 -16.70 -5.73
N HIS A 25 -9.12 -16.07 -6.55
CA HIS A 25 -9.95 -16.71 -7.56
C HIS A 25 -9.93 -15.92 -8.87
N ARG A 26 -10.23 -16.60 -9.98
CA ARG A 26 -10.42 -15.92 -11.28
C ARG A 26 -11.82 -15.34 -11.46
N SER A 27 -12.78 -15.78 -10.66
CA SER A 27 -14.16 -15.32 -10.71
C SER A 27 -14.74 -15.19 -9.31
N TYR A 28 -15.56 -14.16 -9.10
CA TYR A 28 -16.23 -13.83 -7.85
C TYR A 28 -17.69 -13.50 -8.12
N LYS A 29 -18.57 -13.68 -7.12
CA LYS A 29 -19.94 -13.18 -7.21
C LYS A 29 -19.99 -11.68 -6.97
N ILE A 30 -20.95 -10.99 -7.58
CA ILE A 30 -21.20 -9.58 -7.30
C ILE A 30 -21.56 -9.42 -5.82
N GLY A 31 -20.88 -8.51 -5.12
CA GLY A 31 -21.04 -8.30 -3.67
C GLY A 31 -20.24 -9.27 -2.79
N GLU A 32 -19.50 -10.20 -3.38
CA GLU A 32 -18.51 -11.00 -2.68
C GLU A 32 -17.23 -10.19 -2.41
N ARG A 33 -16.58 -10.45 -1.27
CA ARG A 33 -15.25 -9.89 -1.01
C ARG A 33 -14.23 -10.47 -1.97
N ILE A 34 -13.46 -9.61 -2.61
CA ILE A 34 -12.41 -10.02 -3.53
C ILE A 34 -11.11 -10.10 -2.74
N GLY A 35 -10.72 -11.33 -2.38
CA GLY A 35 -9.44 -11.61 -1.75
C GLY A 35 -8.30 -11.70 -2.78
N PHE A 36 -7.15 -11.09 -2.47
CA PHE A 36 -5.91 -11.29 -3.23
C PHE A 36 -4.68 -11.29 -2.33
N VAL A 37 -3.64 -12.01 -2.75
CA VAL A 37 -2.31 -11.94 -2.16
C VAL A 37 -1.51 -10.88 -2.90
N TYR A 38 -0.79 -10.04 -2.17
CA TYR A 38 0.17 -9.10 -2.77
C TYR A 38 1.60 -9.43 -2.37
N ARG A 39 2.54 -9.08 -3.25
CA ARG A 39 3.98 -9.21 -3.02
C ARG A 39 4.68 -7.89 -3.28
N ILE A 40 5.54 -7.51 -2.34
CA ILE A 40 6.48 -6.41 -2.48
C ILE A 40 7.87 -7.05 -2.56
N ARG A 41 8.56 -6.87 -3.68
CA ARG A 41 9.94 -7.35 -3.84
C ARG A 41 10.87 -6.17 -3.94
N ASN A 42 11.97 -6.20 -3.21
CA ASN A 42 13.04 -5.24 -3.40
C ASN A 42 13.83 -5.60 -4.67
N ILE A 43 13.78 -4.74 -5.68
CA ILE A 43 14.47 -4.89 -6.96
C ILE A 43 15.69 -3.95 -7.08
N SER A 44 15.94 -3.14 -6.06
CA SER A 44 17.11 -2.27 -5.98
C SER A 44 18.37 -3.02 -5.53
N HIS A 45 19.50 -2.30 -5.52
CA HIS A 45 20.78 -2.80 -5.04
C HIS A 45 21.03 -2.56 -3.55
N ALA A 46 20.11 -1.88 -2.84
CA ALA A 46 20.24 -1.56 -1.43
C ALA A 46 19.05 -2.09 -0.62
N ALA A 47 19.16 -2.16 0.70
CA ALA A 47 18.03 -2.52 1.55
C ALA A 47 17.06 -1.33 1.67
N VAL A 48 15.75 -1.60 1.73
CA VAL A 48 14.68 -0.60 1.80
C VAL A 48 13.60 -1.02 2.78
N PHE A 49 13.08 -0.08 3.55
CA PHE A 49 11.89 -0.27 4.36
C PHE A 49 10.64 -0.10 3.51
N VAL A 50 9.79 -1.13 3.49
CA VAL A 50 8.49 -1.11 2.83
C VAL A 50 7.37 -1.26 3.86
N PRO A 51 6.15 -0.79 3.56
CA PRO A 51 5.03 -1.00 4.46
C PRO A 51 4.58 -2.46 4.52
N ARG A 52 4.30 -2.98 5.72
CA ARG A 52 3.81 -4.35 5.94
C ARG A 52 2.33 -4.44 6.35
N ILE A 53 1.74 -3.36 6.88
CA ILE A 53 0.36 -3.38 7.41
C ILE A 53 -0.62 -2.81 6.39
N VAL A 54 -1.66 -3.59 6.09
CA VAL A 54 -2.92 -3.09 5.55
C VAL A 54 -3.75 -2.64 6.74
N TRP A 55 -4.16 -1.37 6.80
CA TRP A 55 -4.98 -0.90 7.92
C TRP A 55 -6.31 -1.67 7.97
N SER A 56 -6.50 -2.47 9.02
CA SER A 56 -7.83 -2.92 9.47
C SER A 56 -8.51 -1.73 10.14
N VAL A 57 -9.09 -0.86 9.32
CA VAL A 57 -9.85 0.38 9.64
C VAL A 57 -9.74 0.84 11.10
N ALA A 58 -8.82 1.77 11.35
CA ALA A 58 -8.86 2.66 12.50
C ALA A 58 -8.40 4.05 12.02
N CYS A 59 -9.34 4.94 11.75
CA CYS A 59 -9.07 6.36 11.52
C CYS A 59 -8.69 7.09 12.84
N PRO A 60 -8.09 8.32 12.85
CA PRO A 60 -8.12 9.40 11.84
C PRO A 60 -6.78 10.18 11.58
N GLY A 61 -6.75 11.04 10.54
CA GLY A 61 -5.57 11.85 10.10
C GLY A 61 -5.07 11.56 8.68
N ILE A 62 -5.69 10.58 8.02
CA ILE A 62 -5.64 10.12 6.61
C ILE A 62 -4.26 10.20 5.91
N THR A 63 -3.34 9.34 6.34
CA THR A 63 -2.45 8.66 5.39
C THR A 63 -3.27 7.51 4.75
N PRO A 64 -3.34 7.39 3.41
CA PRO A 64 -4.05 6.30 2.76
C PRO A 64 -3.46 4.95 3.21
N PRO A 65 -4.27 3.87 3.25
CA PRO A 65 -3.73 2.56 3.57
C PRO A 65 -2.60 2.23 2.60
N HIS A 66 -1.53 1.62 3.12
CA HIS A 66 -0.38 1.28 2.29
C HIS A 66 -0.74 0.31 1.15
N VAL A 67 -1.88 -0.37 1.21
CA VAL A 67 -2.49 -1.01 0.04
C VAL A 67 -3.92 -0.53 -0.10
N TRP A 68 -4.26 -0.02 -1.27
CA TRP A 68 -5.63 0.29 -1.66
C TRP A 68 -6.00 -0.48 -2.90
N ALA A 69 -7.28 -0.81 -3.07
CA ALA A 69 -7.74 -1.55 -4.23
C ALA A 69 -9.12 -1.09 -4.69
N GLY A 70 -9.39 -1.32 -5.97
CA GLY A 70 -10.67 -1.04 -6.62
C GLY A 70 -10.85 -1.89 -7.87
N LEU A 71 -11.96 -1.66 -8.55
CA LEU A 71 -12.28 -2.30 -9.82
C LEU A 71 -12.40 -1.27 -10.93
N GLU A 72 -11.97 -1.61 -12.13
CA GLU A 72 -12.27 -0.86 -13.34
C GLU A 72 -13.02 -1.77 -14.31
N ASP A 73 -14.12 -1.26 -14.87
CA ASP A 73 -14.86 -1.97 -15.91
C ASP A 73 -14.29 -1.71 -17.31
N THR A 74 -14.81 -2.41 -18.33
CA THR A 74 -14.33 -2.28 -19.72
C THR A 74 -14.57 -0.90 -20.34
N SER A 75 -15.35 -0.02 -19.70
CA SER A 75 -15.55 1.37 -20.13
C SER A 75 -14.54 2.34 -19.51
N GLY A 76 -13.66 1.85 -18.63
CA GLY A 76 -12.71 2.68 -17.89
C GLY A 76 -13.31 3.30 -16.62
N LYS A 77 -14.49 2.85 -16.19
CA LYS A 77 -15.11 3.38 -14.96
C LYS A 77 -14.55 2.67 -13.74
N HIS A 78 -14.06 3.46 -12.79
CA HIS A 78 -13.48 2.96 -11.56
C HIS A 78 -14.48 2.88 -10.39
N TYR A 79 -14.30 1.86 -9.56
CA TYR A 79 -15.08 1.53 -8.38
C TYR A 79 -14.11 1.34 -7.20
N PHE A 80 -13.82 2.43 -6.50
CA PHE A 80 -13.01 2.41 -5.28
C PHE A 80 -13.91 2.54 -4.05
N PRO A 81 -13.69 1.74 -2.99
CA PRO A 81 -14.44 1.90 -1.76
C PRO A 81 -14.17 3.31 -1.24
N GLY A 82 -15.20 4.05 -0.85
CA GLY A 82 -14.97 5.36 -0.22
C GLY A 82 -14.36 5.20 1.17
N TYR A 83 -13.85 6.29 1.74
CA TYR A 83 -13.59 6.35 3.19
C TYR A 83 -14.96 6.50 3.89
N ALA A 84 -15.54 5.41 4.39
CA ALA A 84 -16.74 5.50 5.22
C ALA A 84 -16.35 6.11 6.58
N GLY A 85 -16.68 7.38 6.79
CA GLY A 85 -16.33 8.12 7.99
C GLY A 85 -17.28 7.88 9.16
N GLU A 86 -16.73 7.47 10.29
CA GLU A 86 -17.07 7.89 11.66
C GLU A 86 -15.83 7.64 12.50
N CYS A 87 -15.05 8.69 12.72
CA CYS A 87 -13.67 8.53 13.16
C CYS A 87 -13.33 9.62 14.19
N LEU A 88 -13.28 9.24 15.47
CA LEU A 88 -12.96 10.11 16.61
C LEU A 88 -11.43 10.29 16.72
N GLY A 89 -10.99 11.51 17.04
CA GLY A 89 -9.62 12.05 16.93
C GLY A 89 -8.45 11.26 17.54
N PRO A 90 -7.18 11.62 17.22
CA PRO A 90 -6.02 10.73 17.37
C PRO A 90 -5.47 10.59 18.79
N THR A 91 -4.80 9.45 19.05
CA THR A 91 -3.69 9.34 20.01
C THR A 91 -2.39 9.30 19.19
N LYS A 92 -1.60 10.37 19.17
CA LYS A 92 -0.34 10.44 18.41
C LYS A 92 0.66 9.44 19.01
N ILE A 93 1.04 8.41 18.25
CA ILE A 93 2.13 7.49 18.62
C ILE A 93 3.48 8.04 18.17
N ASP A 94 4.57 7.62 18.83
CA ASP A 94 5.92 7.98 18.46
C ASP A 94 6.31 7.37 17.10
N VAL A 95 7.07 8.11 16.28
CA VAL A 95 7.41 7.68 14.90
C VAL A 95 8.30 6.44 14.88
N ARG A 96 9.21 6.26 15.86
CA ARG A 96 10.04 5.05 15.92
C ARG A 96 9.17 3.85 16.23
N GLU A 97 8.26 3.99 17.19
CA GLU A 97 7.29 2.94 17.53
C GLU A 97 6.39 2.60 16.33
N GLN A 98 5.91 3.62 15.62
CA GLN A 98 5.12 3.44 14.40
C GLN A 98 5.90 2.64 13.35
N MET A 99 7.12 3.07 12.99
CA MET A 99 7.90 2.40 11.95
C MET A 99 8.29 0.97 12.34
N GLN A 100 8.56 0.70 13.61
CA GLN A 100 8.82 -0.66 14.09
C GLN A 100 7.63 -1.60 13.91
N LYS A 101 6.40 -1.07 13.96
CA LYS A 101 5.17 -1.83 13.73
C LYS A 101 4.83 -1.94 12.25
N GLU A 102 4.96 -0.85 11.51
CA GLU A 102 4.40 -0.68 10.16
C GLU A 102 5.38 -0.97 9.03
N ALA A 103 6.69 -0.92 9.28
CA ALA A 103 7.71 -1.14 8.27
C ALA A 103 8.36 -2.53 8.36
N VAL A 104 8.79 -3.05 7.21
CA VAL A 104 9.64 -4.24 7.10
C VAL A 104 10.84 -3.90 6.23
N LEU A 105 12.05 -4.24 6.71
CA LEU A 105 13.27 -4.09 5.94
C LEU A 105 13.36 -5.24 4.93
N LEU A 106 13.50 -4.92 3.65
CA LEU A 106 13.79 -5.88 2.60
C LEU A 106 15.20 -5.63 2.06
N LYS A 107 16.06 -6.64 2.11
CA LYS A 107 17.35 -6.66 1.40
C LYS A 107 17.14 -6.86 -0.11
N PRO A 108 18.15 -6.57 -0.95
CA PRO A 108 18.06 -6.82 -2.39
C PRO A 108 17.57 -8.23 -2.70
N GLY A 109 16.50 -8.33 -3.49
CA GLY A 109 15.88 -9.59 -3.90
C GLY A 109 14.88 -10.21 -2.93
N GLU A 110 14.81 -9.76 -1.66
CA GLU A 110 13.84 -10.25 -0.69
C GLU A 110 12.41 -9.84 -1.04
N VAL A 111 11.46 -10.63 -0.54
CA VAL A 111 10.02 -10.50 -0.82
C VAL A 111 9.24 -10.44 0.49
N PHE A 112 8.41 -9.43 0.63
CA PHE A 112 7.32 -9.40 1.61
C PHE A 112 6.01 -9.83 0.93
N GLN A 113 5.20 -10.64 1.61
CA GLN A 113 3.91 -11.12 1.11
C GLN A 113 2.84 -10.97 2.19
N ASN A 114 1.65 -10.51 1.80
CA ASN A 114 0.48 -10.47 2.67
C ASN A 114 -0.81 -10.56 1.83
N SER A 115 -1.98 -10.59 2.48
CA SER A 115 -3.29 -10.67 1.83
C SER A 115 -4.13 -9.42 2.06
N PHE A 116 -4.97 -9.07 1.09
CA PHE A 116 -5.95 -8.00 1.15
C PHE A 116 -7.33 -8.53 0.76
N GLN A 117 -8.39 -7.94 1.34
CA GLN A 117 -9.77 -8.21 0.94
C GLN A 117 -10.45 -6.90 0.53
N LEU A 118 -10.84 -6.80 -0.73
CA LEU A 118 -11.63 -5.70 -1.24
C LEU A 118 -13.11 -5.95 -0.94
N GLU A 119 -13.71 -5.07 -0.15
CA GLU A 119 -15.16 -5.07 0.10
C GLU A 119 -15.88 -4.49 -1.11
N THR A 120 -16.82 -5.25 -1.68
CA THR A 120 -17.55 -4.87 -2.90
C THR A 120 -19.05 -4.70 -2.68
N ARG A 121 -19.56 -4.98 -1.47
CA ARG A 121 -21.00 -4.88 -1.14
C ARG A 121 -21.57 -3.49 -1.43
N MET A 122 -20.79 -2.44 -1.25
CA MET A 122 -21.20 -1.06 -1.52
C MET A 122 -21.42 -0.74 -3.01
N PHE A 123 -21.00 -1.64 -3.91
CA PHE A 123 -21.21 -1.54 -5.35
C PHE A 123 -22.28 -2.49 -5.88
N VAL A 124 -22.98 -3.21 -5.00
CA VAL A 124 -24.14 -4.01 -5.41
C VAL A 124 -25.15 -3.11 -6.12
N GLY A 125 -25.64 -3.55 -7.28
CA GLY A 125 -26.51 -2.77 -8.17
C GLY A 125 -25.77 -1.77 -9.08
N LYS A 126 -24.45 -1.58 -8.91
CA LYS A 126 -23.60 -0.75 -9.78
C LYS A 126 -22.61 -1.56 -10.62
N LEU A 127 -22.35 -2.80 -10.22
CA LEU A 127 -21.54 -3.78 -10.95
C LEU A 127 -22.44 -4.68 -11.78
N MET A 128 -21.96 -5.08 -12.95
CA MET A 128 -22.59 -6.04 -13.85
C MET A 128 -21.70 -7.28 -13.95
N PRO A 129 -22.22 -8.45 -14.37
CA PRO A 129 -21.38 -9.58 -14.70
C PRO A 129 -20.47 -9.25 -15.87
N GLY A 130 -19.22 -9.70 -15.83
CA GLY A 130 -18.25 -9.42 -16.88
C GLY A 130 -16.81 -9.42 -16.39
N GLU A 131 -15.91 -9.01 -17.27
CA GLU A 131 -14.49 -8.84 -16.96
C GLU A 131 -14.25 -7.48 -16.33
N TYR A 132 -13.44 -7.47 -15.28
CA TYR A 132 -13.00 -6.28 -14.56
C TYR A 132 -11.49 -6.33 -14.38
N ARG A 133 -10.87 -5.16 -14.41
CA ARG A 133 -9.50 -4.98 -13.93
C ARG A 133 -9.55 -4.76 -12.43
N LEU A 134 -9.01 -5.70 -11.66
CA LEU A 134 -8.71 -5.49 -10.25
C LEU A 134 -7.44 -4.65 -10.18
N GLU A 135 -7.56 -3.46 -9.61
CA GLU A 135 -6.47 -2.53 -9.41
C GLU A 135 -6.09 -2.52 -7.94
N ALA A 136 -4.80 -2.51 -7.65
CA ALA A 136 -4.28 -2.25 -6.33
C ALA A 136 -3.06 -1.34 -6.40
N THR A 137 -2.92 -0.44 -5.44
CA THR A 137 -1.78 0.46 -5.35
C THR A 137 -1.12 0.29 -3.99
N LEU A 138 0.19 0.04 -4.01
CA LEU A 138 1.05 0.15 -2.83
C LEU A 138 1.38 1.63 -2.63
N TYR A 139 0.97 2.22 -1.52
CA TYR A 139 1.36 3.57 -1.11
C TYR A 139 2.52 3.49 -0.13
N GLY A 140 3.64 4.12 -0.45
CA GLY A 140 4.67 4.43 0.55
C GLY A 140 4.19 5.46 1.58
N TRP A 141 5.05 5.79 2.54
CA TRP A 141 4.81 6.95 3.40
C TRP A 141 4.90 8.25 2.60
N ARG A 142 4.39 9.38 3.10
CA ARG A 142 4.62 10.66 2.41
C ARG A 142 5.72 11.41 3.13
N ASP A 143 6.65 11.94 2.35
CA ASP A 143 7.75 12.75 2.89
C ASP A 143 7.23 13.89 3.78
N ASN A 144 6.17 14.56 3.34
CA ASN A 144 5.56 15.70 4.02
C ASN A 144 4.73 15.34 5.27
N ASP A 145 4.53 14.04 5.56
CA ASP A 145 3.82 13.60 6.78
C ASP A 145 4.73 13.66 8.02
N PHE A 146 6.04 13.87 7.84
CA PHE A 146 7.03 13.86 8.92
C PHE A 146 7.66 15.24 9.17
N THR A 147 7.63 15.66 10.43
CA THR A 147 8.41 16.79 10.94
C THR A 147 9.91 16.56 10.80
N GLN A 148 10.71 17.62 10.90
CA GLN A 148 12.17 17.52 10.86
C GLN A 148 12.75 16.60 11.95
N ALA A 149 12.18 16.62 13.16
CA ALA A 149 12.61 15.77 14.26
C ALA A 149 12.26 14.29 14.01
N GLU A 150 11.10 14.02 13.43
CA GLU A 150 10.70 12.67 13.04
C GLU A 150 11.60 12.15 11.91
N ARG A 151 11.95 12.98 10.92
CA ARG A 151 12.93 12.63 9.87
C ARG A 151 14.32 12.31 10.43
N ALA A 152 14.79 13.11 11.40
CA ALA A 152 16.04 12.83 12.10
C ALA A 152 15.97 11.53 12.92
N THR A 153 14.78 11.11 13.35
CA THR A 153 14.59 9.79 13.97
C THR A 153 14.63 8.68 12.92
N LEU A 154 14.01 8.88 11.76
CA LEU A 154 14.00 7.91 10.67
C LEU A 154 15.40 7.61 10.11
N THR A 155 16.30 8.59 10.03
CA THR A 155 17.70 8.34 9.61
C THR A 155 18.41 7.32 10.51
N THR A 156 18.04 7.24 11.79
CA THR A 156 18.66 6.28 12.73
C THR A 156 18.34 4.81 12.42
N PHE A 157 17.38 4.53 11.54
CA PHE A 157 17.10 3.18 11.06
C PHE A 157 18.15 2.68 10.04
N GLY A 158 18.99 3.57 9.51
CA GLY A 158 20.15 3.22 8.66
C GLY A 158 19.82 2.82 7.22
N HIS A 159 18.53 2.78 6.85
CA HIS A 159 18.05 2.47 5.51
C HIS A 159 16.86 3.34 5.12
N PRO A 160 16.66 3.62 3.82
CA PRO A 160 15.56 4.45 3.36
C PRO A 160 14.18 3.78 3.50
N PHE A 161 13.14 4.59 3.55
CA PHE A 161 11.73 4.20 3.51
C PHE A 161 11.10 4.50 2.15
N LEU A 162 10.17 3.68 1.71
CA LEU A 162 9.43 3.89 0.45
C LEU A 162 8.46 5.07 0.54
N ILE A 163 8.45 6.02 -0.41
CA ILE A 163 7.54 7.20 -0.36
C ILE A 163 6.57 7.43 -1.52
N THR A 164 6.45 6.48 -2.44
CA THR A 164 5.63 6.68 -3.65
C THR A 164 4.71 5.50 -3.92
N GLU A 165 3.89 5.66 -4.94
CA GLU A 165 2.85 4.74 -5.34
C GLU A 165 3.40 3.73 -6.34
N ASN A 166 3.10 2.45 -6.12
CA ASN A 166 3.42 1.36 -7.04
C ASN A 166 2.12 0.62 -7.39
N PRO A 167 1.52 0.89 -8.56
CA PRO A 167 0.28 0.24 -8.97
C PRO A 167 0.54 -1.16 -9.54
N ALA A 168 -0.39 -2.07 -9.28
CA ALA A 168 -0.48 -3.38 -9.89
C ALA A 168 -1.93 -3.65 -10.30
N SER A 169 -2.11 -4.42 -11.37
CA SER A 169 -3.44 -4.81 -11.80
C SER A 169 -3.47 -6.20 -12.40
N THR A 170 -4.66 -6.79 -12.43
CA THR A 170 -4.93 -8.10 -13.01
C THR A 170 -6.40 -8.20 -13.40
N THR A 171 -6.74 -9.10 -14.32
CA THR A 171 -8.12 -9.34 -14.72
C THR A 171 -8.81 -10.36 -13.81
N ILE A 172 -10.06 -10.10 -13.48
CA ILE A 172 -10.98 -11.02 -12.80
C ILE A 172 -12.35 -11.01 -13.50
N LYS A 173 -13.20 -11.99 -13.19
CA LYS A 173 -14.59 -12.05 -13.67
C LYS A 173 -15.58 -11.89 -12.53
N LEU A 174 -16.57 -11.03 -12.72
CA LEU A 174 -17.74 -10.96 -11.85
C LEU A 174 -18.90 -11.76 -12.45
N ALA A 175 -19.60 -12.50 -11.61
CA ALA A 175 -20.79 -13.27 -11.94
C ALA A 175 -21.93 -12.95 -10.95
N PHE A 176 -23.15 -13.36 -11.26
CA PHE A 176 -24.27 -13.28 -10.32
C PHE A 176 -24.07 -14.19 -9.11
#